data_AF-A0A350J1L8-F1
#
_entry.id   AF-A0A350J1L8-F1
#
_cell.length_a   1.000
_cell.length_b   1.000
_cell.length_c   1.000
_cell.angle_alpha   90.00
_cell.angle_beta   90.00
_cell.angle_gamma   90.00
#
_symmetry.space_group_name_H-M   'P 1'
#
loop_
_entity.id
_entity.type
_entity.pdbx_description
1 polymer ?
#
loop_
_entity_poly.entity_id
_entity_poly.type
_entity_poly.pdbx_seq_one_letter_code
_entity_poly.pdbx_strand_id
1 'polypeptide(L)'
;MSQTLSPVWQLGDAATPSLDQLIKAFEVAYKDTDWLKISQLNDYTQPCVEAEIVMLNAAAAAAGKDASSAMQTLKPSLERLATIYQSMQQQCTTERDVLAAKLNEVNTGRSATEHYASTSSL
;
A
#
# COMPACT_ATOMS: atom_id res chain seq x y z
N MET A 1 -11.02 -7.57 26.73
CA MET A 1 -10.29 -7.71 25.45
C MET A 1 -11.23 -7.28 24.34
N SER A 2 -11.08 -6.05 23.83
CA SER A 2 -11.93 -5.55 22.74
C SER A 2 -11.32 -6.00 21.42
N GLN A 3 -12.01 -6.91 20.73
CA GLN A 3 -11.69 -7.23 19.34
C GLN A 3 -12.12 -6.04 18.48
N THR A 4 -11.18 -5.19 18.10
CA THR A 4 -11.36 -4.25 17.00
C THR A 4 -11.49 -5.10 15.74
N LEU A 5 -12.73 -5.36 15.32
CA LEU A 5 -13.02 -6.01 14.04
C LEU A 5 -12.55 -5.07 12.93
N SER A 6 -11.30 -5.23 12.51
CA SER A 6 -10.80 -4.58 11.30
C SER A 6 -11.71 -4.97 10.14
N PRO A 7 -12.30 -4.01 9.41
CA PRO A 7 -13.19 -4.34 8.31
C PRO A 7 -12.47 -5.28 7.34
N VAL A 8 -13.18 -6.34 6.98
CA VAL A 8 -12.73 -7.30 5.98
C VAL A 8 -12.89 -6.62 4.63
N TRP A 9 -11.78 -6.40 3.93
CA TRP A 9 -11.77 -5.81 2.59
C TRP A 9 -12.00 -6.96 1.61
N GLN A 10 -13.26 -7.33 1.41
CA GLN A 10 -13.69 -8.38 0.47
C GLN A 10 -14.39 -7.79 -0.76
N LEU A 11 -13.89 -8.14 -1.95
CA LEU A 11 -14.41 -7.65 -3.22
C LEU A 11 -15.70 -8.44 -3.47
N GLY A 12 -16.84 -7.80 -3.21
CA GLY A 12 -18.19 -8.38 -3.23
C GLY A 12 -19.20 -7.36 -2.70
N ASP A 13 -20.50 -7.71 -2.70
CA ASP A 13 -21.74 -6.92 -2.45
C ASP A 13 -21.77 -5.86 -1.31
N ALA A 14 -20.68 -5.67 -0.56
CA ALA A 14 -20.51 -4.56 0.36
C ALA A 14 -20.35 -3.22 -0.39
N ALA A 15 -20.99 -2.17 0.12
CA ALA A 15 -20.84 -0.82 -0.41
C ALA A 15 -19.35 -0.41 -0.47
N THR A 16 -18.92 0.15 -1.60
CA THR A 16 -17.56 0.68 -1.79
C THR A 16 -17.23 1.64 -0.64
N PRO A 17 -16.15 1.40 0.11
CA PRO A 17 -15.72 2.30 1.19
C PRO A 17 -15.42 3.71 0.66
N SER A 18 -15.52 4.71 1.53
CA SER A 18 -15.12 6.07 1.16
C SER A 18 -13.60 6.16 0.95
N LEU A 19 -13.17 7.11 0.13
CA LEU A 19 -11.75 7.35 -0.13
C LEU A 19 -10.96 7.67 1.16
N ASP A 20 -11.56 8.40 2.10
CA ASP A 20 -10.95 8.70 3.41
C ASP A 20 -10.76 7.44 4.28
N GLN A 21 -11.73 6.52 4.27
CA GLN A 21 -11.60 5.23 4.97
C GLN A 21 -10.48 4.37 4.37
N LEU A 22 -10.35 4.36 3.04
CA LEU A 22 -9.26 3.67 2.36
C LEU A 22 -7.90 4.28 2.74
N ILE A 23 -7.77 5.61 2.70
CA ILE A 23 -6.52 6.32 3.07
C ILE A 23 -6.12 5.97 4.51
N LYS A 24 -7.05 6.06 5.46
CA LYS A 24 -6.78 5.71 6.87
C LYS A 24 -6.37 4.25 7.03
N ALA A 25 -6.98 3.34 6.27
CA ALA A 25 -6.61 1.93 6.31
C ALA A 25 -5.19 1.70 5.77
N PHE A 26 -4.80 2.41 4.71
CA PHE A 26 -3.42 2.40 4.22
C PHE A 26 -2.43 2.97 5.25
N GLU A 27 -2.75 4.09 5.89
CA GLU A 27 -1.89 4.70 6.92
C GLU A 27 -1.64 3.73 8.10
N VAL A 28 -2.68 3.03 8.56
CA VAL A 28 -2.56 2.02 9.62
C VAL A 28 -1.76 0.82 9.13
N ALA A 29 -2.11 0.24 7.98
CA ALA A 29 -1.43 -0.93 7.45
C ALA A 29 0.06 -0.65 7.17
N TYR A 30 0.39 0.55 6.69
CA TYR A 30 1.76 1.01 6.48
C TYR A 30 2.52 1.12 7.81
N LYS A 31 1.92 1.73 8.83
CA LYS A 31 2.53 1.85 10.16
C LYS A 31 2.82 0.49 10.79
N ASP A 32 1.93 -0.47 10.58
CA ASP A 32 2.05 -1.83 11.12
C ASP A 32 2.91 -2.75 10.24
N THR A 33 3.42 -2.25 9.11
CA THR A 33 4.18 -3.02 8.10
C THR A 33 3.39 -4.24 7.57
N ASP A 34 2.06 -4.14 7.54
CA ASP A 34 1.16 -5.21 7.09
C ASP A 34 1.04 -5.18 5.56
N TRP A 35 2.06 -5.73 4.89
CA TRP A 35 2.13 -5.78 3.42
C TRP A 35 0.99 -6.58 2.78
N LEU A 36 0.46 -7.59 3.48
CA LEU A 36 -0.68 -8.36 2.99
C LEU A 36 -1.92 -7.48 2.95
N LYS A 37 -2.17 -6.71 4.01
CA LYS A 37 -3.28 -5.76 4.05
C LYS A 37 -3.12 -4.66 3.02
N ILE A 38 -1.92 -4.11 2.85
CA ILE A 38 -1.63 -3.11 1.82
C ILE A 38 -1.97 -3.65 0.42
N SER A 39 -1.58 -4.89 0.12
CA SER A 39 -1.91 -5.54 -1.14
C SER A 39 -3.43 -5.65 -1.34
N GLN A 40 -4.18 -6.03 -0.31
CA GLN A 40 -5.65 -6.10 -0.39
C GLN A 40 -6.27 -4.72 -0.60
N LEU A 41 -5.75 -3.69 0.07
CA LEU A 41 -6.26 -2.32 -0.05
C LEU A 41 -6.03 -1.74 -1.46
N ASN A 42 -4.94 -2.12 -2.13
CA ASN A 42 -4.67 -1.70 -3.51
C ASN A 42 -5.78 -2.07 -4.49
N ASP A 43 -6.44 -3.20 -4.28
CA ASP A 43 -7.55 -3.64 -5.12
C ASP A 43 -8.79 -2.72 -5.00
N TYR A 44 -8.86 -1.89 -3.94
CA TYR A 44 -9.94 -0.92 -3.71
C TYR A 44 -9.60 0.51 -4.11
N THR A 45 -8.33 0.82 -4.41
CA THR A 45 -7.90 2.19 -4.70
C THR A 45 -8.66 2.79 -5.87
N GLN A 46 -8.72 2.08 -7.00
CA GLN A 46 -9.45 2.56 -8.16
C GLN A 46 -10.96 2.68 -7.89
N PRO A 47 -11.66 1.65 -7.39
CA PRO A 47 -13.08 1.76 -7.05
C PRO A 47 -13.43 2.92 -6.11
N CYS A 48 -12.62 3.15 -5.06
CA CYS A 48 -12.88 4.23 -4.11
C CYS A 48 -12.67 5.62 -4.73
N VAL A 49 -11.63 5.79 -5.55
CA VAL A 49 -11.38 7.06 -6.25
C VAL A 49 -12.48 7.35 -7.26
N GLU A 50 -12.90 6.36 -8.05
CA GLU A 50 -13.99 6.51 -9.01
C GLU A 50 -15.32 6.86 -8.33
N ALA A 51 -15.66 6.17 -7.23
CA ALA A 51 -16.85 6.47 -6.44
C ALA A 51 -16.83 7.90 -5.88
N GLU A 52 -15.69 8.35 -5.35
CA GLU A 52 -15.52 9.70 -4.82
C GLU A 52 -15.67 10.76 -5.92
N ILE A 53 -15.10 10.53 -7.11
CA ILE A 53 -15.26 11.42 -8.28
C ILE A 53 -16.74 11.55 -8.66
N VAL A 54 -17.46 10.43 -8.76
CA VAL A 54 -18.89 10.44 -9.10
C VAL A 54 -19.69 11.20 -8.05
N MET A 55 -19.43 10.96 -6.76
CA MET A 55 -20.10 11.65 -5.67
C MET A 55 -19.84 13.16 -5.69
N LEU A 56 -18.58 13.58 -5.85
CA LEU A 56 -18.19 14.99 -5.89
C LEU A 56 -18.77 15.71 -7.12
N ASN A 57 -18.79 15.06 -8.28
CA ASN A 57 -19.39 15.61 -9.49
C ASN A 57 -20.91 15.77 -9.33
N ALA A 58 -21.60 14.79 -8.73
CA ALA A 58 -23.02 14.87 -8.44
C ALA A 58 -23.33 16.01 -7.46
N ALA A 59 -22.51 16.17 -6.41
CA ALA A 59 -22.64 17.26 -5.44
C ALA A 59 -22.38 18.64 -6.08
N ALA A 60 -21.37 18.76 -6.93
CA ALA A 60 -21.08 19.99 -7.67
C ALA A 60 -22.23 20.38 -8.60
N ALA A 61 -22.76 19.41 -9.36
CA ALA A 61 -23.90 19.62 -10.24
C ALA A 61 -25.16 20.08 -9.46
N ALA A 62 -25.45 19.43 -8.32
CA ALA A 62 -26.55 19.82 -7.44
C ALA A 62 -26.38 21.24 -6.85
N ALA A 63 -25.12 21.67 -6.63
CA ALA A 63 -24.79 23.00 -6.14
C ALA A 63 -24.65 24.06 -7.26
N GLY A 64 -24.87 23.70 -8.53
CA GLY A 64 -24.68 24.60 -9.68
C GLY A 64 -23.21 25.01 -9.91
N LYS A 65 -22.25 24.22 -9.40
CA LYS A 65 -20.81 24.41 -9.56
C LYS A 65 -20.28 23.53 -10.69
N ASP A 66 -19.14 23.91 -11.25
CA ASP A 66 -18.47 23.14 -12.30
C ASP A 66 -17.65 21.96 -11.73
N ALA A 67 -17.23 21.07 -12.63
CA ALA A 67 -16.38 19.92 -12.30
C ALA A 67 -14.98 20.32 -11.78
N SER A 68 -14.53 21.55 -12.06
CA SER A 68 -13.25 22.06 -11.55
C SER A 68 -13.29 22.20 -10.03
N SER A 69 -14.41 22.67 -9.47
CA SER A 69 -14.62 22.73 -8.02
C SER A 69 -14.64 21.34 -7.35
N ALA A 70 -15.17 20.31 -8.03
CA ALA A 70 -15.14 18.94 -7.53
C ALA A 70 -13.70 18.40 -7.48
N MET A 71 -12.92 18.64 -8.53
CA MET A 71 -11.51 18.21 -8.59
C MET A 71 -10.63 18.89 -7.53
N GLN A 72 -10.87 20.17 -7.23
CA GLN A 72 -10.17 20.87 -6.14
C GLN A 72 -10.43 20.24 -4.77
N THR A 73 -11.63 19.67 -4.58
CA THR A 73 -12.01 18.97 -3.34
C THR A 73 -11.34 17.60 -3.22
N LEU A 74 -11.18 16.90 -4.34
CA LEU A 74 -10.56 15.57 -4.40
C LEU A 74 -9.03 15.62 -4.24
N LYS A 75 -8.39 16.68 -4.74
CA LYS A 75 -6.93 16.83 -4.83
C LYS A 75 -6.17 16.47 -3.52
N PRO A 76 -6.55 16.95 -2.33
CA PRO A 76 -5.83 16.63 -1.10
C PRO A 76 -5.82 15.13 -0.78
N SER A 77 -6.91 14.42 -1.05
CA SER A 77 -7.01 12.97 -0.82
C SER A 77 -6.09 12.20 -1.76
N LEU A 78 -5.98 12.63 -3.02
CA LEU A 78 -5.06 12.02 -3.99
C LEU A 78 -3.59 12.30 -3.63
N GLU A 79 -3.26 13.50 -3.15
CA GLU A 79 -1.91 13.84 -2.69
C GLU A 79 -1.50 12.98 -1.48
N ARG A 80 -2.44 12.71 -0.56
CA ARG A 80 -2.19 11.80 0.57
C ARG A 80 -1.95 10.36 0.10
N LEU A 81 -2.78 9.84 -0.81
CA LEU A 81 -2.55 8.52 -1.41
C LEU A 81 -1.18 8.44 -2.10
N ALA A 82 -0.83 9.45 -2.90
CA ALA A 82 0.46 9.48 -3.59
C ALA A 82 1.63 9.46 -2.61
N THR A 83 1.54 10.22 -1.51
CA THR A 83 2.57 10.25 -0.45
C THR A 83 2.75 8.88 0.21
N ILE A 84 1.64 8.18 0.46
CA ILE A 84 1.66 6.81 1.01
C ILE A 84 2.36 5.86 0.03
N TYR A 85 1.98 5.87 -1.25
CA TYR A 85 2.61 5.02 -2.26
C TYR A 85 4.11 5.29 -2.42
N GLN A 86 4.52 6.56 -2.39
CA GLN A 86 5.94 6.94 -2.43
C GLN A 86 6.71 6.39 -1.23
N SER A 87 6.12 6.50 -0.03
CA SER A 87 6.72 5.99 1.21
C SER A 87 6.85 4.46 1.18
N MET A 88 5.83 3.75 0.70
CA MET A 88 5.88 2.31 0.48
C MET A 88 6.96 1.91 -0.53
N GLN A 89 7.04 2.62 -1.66
CA GLN A 89 8.06 2.36 -2.68
C GLN A 89 9.49 2.50 -2.13
N GLN A 90 9.74 3.53 -1.32
CA GLN A 90 11.03 3.74 -0.68
C GLN A 90 11.37 2.61 0.31
N GLN A 91 10.38 2.18 1.11
CA GLN A 91 10.57 1.08 2.04
C GLN A 91 10.84 -0.24 1.31
N CYS A 92 10.06 -0.58 0.28
CA CYS A 92 10.29 -1.77 -0.55
C CYS A 92 11.69 -1.78 -1.16
N THR A 93 12.16 -0.62 -1.65
CA THR A 93 13.52 -0.48 -2.19
C THR A 93 14.58 -0.77 -1.12
N THR A 94 14.40 -0.20 0.07
CA THR A 94 15.31 -0.40 1.20
C THR A 94 15.36 -1.86 1.64
N GLU A 95 14.20 -2.51 1.81
CA GLU A 95 14.10 -3.91 2.22
C GLU A 95 14.70 -4.86 1.18
N ARG A 96 14.48 -4.59 -0.11
CA ARG A 96 15.09 -5.33 -1.22
C ARG A 96 16.61 -5.25 -1.15
N ASP A 97 17.17 -4.06 -0.93
CA ASP A 97 18.62 -3.86 -0.89
C ASP A 97 19.25 -4.56 0.34
N VAL A 98 18.57 -4.54 1.49
CA VAL A 98 18.96 -5.30 2.68
C VAL A 98 18.95 -6.81 2.41
N LEU A 99 17.92 -7.32 1.72
CA LEU A 99 17.82 -8.73 1.39
C LEU A 99 18.94 -9.15 0.42
N ALA A 100 19.26 -8.32 -0.57
CA ALA A 100 20.35 -8.57 -1.51
C ALA A 100 21.71 -8.66 -0.80
N ALA A 101 21.96 -7.77 0.18
CA ALA A 101 23.17 -7.82 0.99
C ALA A 101 23.27 -9.13 1.81
N LYS A 102 22.19 -9.51 2.50
CA LYS A 102 22.14 -10.77 3.27
C LYS A 102 22.34 -12.00 2.38
N LEU A 103 21.76 -12.01 1.18
CA LEU A 103 21.94 -13.10 0.23
C LEU A 103 23.40 -13.24 -0.21
N ASN A 104 24.08 -12.11 -0.42
CA ASN A 104 25.50 -12.10 -0.77
C ASN A 104 26.38 -12.63 0.37
N GLU A 105 26.06 -12.28 1.63
CA GLU A 105 26.75 -12.81 2.82
C GLU A 105 26.61 -14.33 2.92
N VAL A 106 25.39 -14.85 2.77
CA VAL A 106 25.12 -16.29 2.79
C VAL A 106 25.87 -17.01 1.66
N ASN A 107 25.87 -16.46 0.45
CA ASN A 107 26.62 -17.04 -0.67
C ASN A 107 28.12 -17.08 -0.40
N THR A 108 28.68 -16.01 0.17
CA THR A 108 30.10 -15.96 0.53
C THR A 108 30.44 -16.99 1.60
N GLY A 109 29.60 -17.13 2.63
CA GLY A 109 29.75 -18.14 3.68
C GLY A 109 29.65 -19.58 3.15
N ARG A 110 28.73 -19.84 2.21
CA ARG A 110 28.62 -21.13 1.53
C ARG A 110 29.89 -21.45 0.75
N SER A 111 30.39 -20.52 -0.07
CA SER A 111 31.60 -20.74 -0.87
C SER A 111 32.84 -20.98 0.01
N ALA A 112 32.94 -20.29 1.16
CA ALA A 112 34.01 -20.56 2.13
C ALA A 112 33.90 -21.98 2.70
N THR A 113 32.69 -22.42 3.06
CA THR A 113 32.44 -23.78 3.59
C THR A 113 32.76 -24.85 2.55
N GLU A 114 32.36 -24.66 1.29
CA GLU A 114 32.69 -25.56 0.17
C GLU A 114 34.22 -25.67 -0.04
N HIS A 115 34.93 -24.54 0.06
CA HIS A 115 36.39 -24.52 -0.05
C HIS A 115 37.07 -25.29 1.11
N TYR A 116 36.60 -25.12 2.35
CA TYR A 116 37.11 -25.89 3.49
C TYR A 116 36.83 -27.38 3.34
N ALA A 117 35.62 -27.76 2.91
CA ALA A 117 35.29 -29.15 2.65
C ALA A 117 36.23 -29.78 1.61
N SER A 118 36.43 -29.09 0.47
CA SER A 118 37.31 -29.56 -0.61
C SER A 118 38.78 -29.69 -0.22
N THR A 119 39.26 -28.88 0.73
CA THR A 119 40.67 -28.89 1.17
C THR A 119 40.92 -29.83 2.34
N SER A 120 39.89 -30.13 3.16
CA SER A 120 39.97 -31.11 4.24
C SER A 120 39.87 -32.57 3.79
N SER A 121 39.39 -32.81 2.57
CA SER A 121 39.31 -34.14 1.94
C SER A 121 40.57 -34.55 1.16
N LEU A 122 41.64 -33.74 1.24
CA LEU A 122 42.99 -34.02 0.73
C LEU A 122 43.91 -34.44 1.88
#